data_AF-A0A4Y2G2Z9-F1
#
_entry.id   AF-A0A4Y2G2Z9-F1
#
_cell.length_a   1.000
_cell.length_b   1.000
_cell.length_c   1.000
_cell.angle_alpha   90.00
_cell.angle_beta   90.00
_cell.angle_gamma   90.00
#
_symmetry.space_group_name_H-M   'P 1'
#
loop_
_entity.id
_entity.type
_entity.pdbx_description
1 polymer ?
#
loop_
_entity_poly.entity_id
_entity_poly.type
_entity_poly.pdbx_seq_one_letter_code
_entity_poly.pdbx_strand_id
1 'polypeptide(L)'
;MATAQDSDGEFRSLLETDTGLKFKQLSFPSSKQFLYCDISTDKIRPYVPVSFRKKVFDLLHGLSHPGMKATTDLIKKRFVWSLMNKDIQMWGKCFLITFVLSLRFTTVT
;
A
#
# COMPACT_ATOMS: atom_id res chain seq x y z
N MET A 1 -8.99 -3.01 -8.73
CA MET A 1 -8.43 -3.55 -7.48
C MET A 1 -8.67 -5.05 -7.38
N ALA A 2 -9.91 -5.53 -7.21
CA ALA A 2 -10.24 -6.96 -7.15
C ALA A 2 -9.69 -7.75 -8.35
N THR A 3 -10.04 -7.37 -9.58
CA THR A 3 -9.51 -8.00 -10.82
C THR A 3 -7.99 -7.98 -10.92
N ALA A 4 -7.34 -6.97 -10.35
CA ALA A 4 -5.88 -6.87 -10.39
C ALA A 4 -5.19 -7.80 -9.39
N GLN A 5 -5.88 -8.22 -8.31
CA GLN A 5 -5.38 -9.25 -7.40
C GLN A 5 -5.34 -10.61 -8.11
N ASP A 6 -6.37 -10.93 -8.90
CA ASP A 6 -6.47 -12.21 -9.60
C ASP A 6 -5.35 -12.43 -10.62
N SER A 7 -4.89 -11.34 -11.24
CA SER A 7 -3.78 -11.33 -12.21
C SER A 7 -2.40 -11.13 -11.58
N ASP A 8 -2.28 -10.91 -10.27
CA ASP A 8 -1.00 -10.62 -9.63
C ASP A 8 -0.22 -11.91 -9.33
N GLY A 9 0.89 -12.11 -10.06
CA GLY A 9 1.77 -13.26 -9.86
C GLY A 9 2.41 -13.31 -8.49
N GLU A 10 2.76 -12.15 -7.90
CA GLU A 10 3.36 -12.10 -6.56
C GLU A 10 2.37 -12.56 -5.49
N PHE A 11 1.07 -12.30 -5.71
CA PHE A 11 0.04 -12.74 -4.79
C PHE A 11 -0.09 -14.25 -4.74
N ARG A 12 0.02 -14.94 -5.88
CA ARG A 12 -0.02 -16.41 -5.92
C ARG A 12 1.13 -17.01 -5.12
N SER A 13 2.35 -16.51 -5.33
CA SER A 13 3.51 -16.94 -4.55
C SER A 13 3.34 -16.67 -3.06
N LEU A 14 2.69 -15.55 -2.69
CA LEU A 14 2.43 -15.21 -1.30
C LEU A 14 1.45 -16.17 -0.63
N LEU A 15 0.47 -16.71 -1.37
CA LEU A 15 -0.47 -17.71 -0.86
C LEU A 15 0.19 -19.07 -0.62
N GLU A 16 1.23 -19.40 -1.39
CA GLU A 16 1.95 -20.68 -1.29
C GLU A 16 3.09 -20.65 -0.25
N THR A 17 3.54 -19.45 0.15
CA THR A 17 4.67 -19.27 1.07
C THR A 17 4.19 -19.16 2.51
N ASP A 18 4.87 -19.85 3.44
CA ASP A 18 4.60 -19.71 4.88
C ASP A 18 5.14 -18.37 5.42
N THR A 19 4.28 -17.35 5.39
CA THR A 19 4.58 -15.98 5.82
C THR A 19 3.86 -15.57 7.11
N GLY A 20 3.08 -16.48 7.70
CA GLY A 20 2.15 -16.20 8.81
C GLY A 20 0.92 -15.34 8.42
N LEU A 21 0.84 -14.86 7.18
CA LEU A 21 -0.33 -14.15 6.66
C LEU A 21 -1.48 -15.13 6.42
N LYS A 22 -2.71 -14.67 6.67
CA LYS A 22 -3.92 -15.49 6.50
C LYS A 22 -4.88 -14.76 5.60
N PHE A 23 -5.02 -15.20 4.36
CA PHE A 23 -5.89 -14.54 3.39
C PHE A 23 -7.29 -15.14 3.36
N LYS A 24 -8.30 -14.27 3.30
CA LYS A 24 -9.70 -14.62 3.09
C LYS A 24 -10.31 -13.76 2.00
N GLN A 25 -11.15 -14.35 1.17
CA GLN A 25 -11.96 -13.64 0.19
C GLN A 25 -13.15 -12.97 0.88
N LEU A 26 -13.34 -11.68 0.62
CA LEU A 26 -14.52 -10.92 1.00
C LEU A 26 -15.34 -10.59 -0.25
N SER A 27 -16.62 -10.94 -0.24
CA SER A 27 -17.56 -10.54 -1.29
C SER A 27 -18.16 -9.17 -0.99
N PHE A 28 -18.49 -8.43 -2.04
CA PHE A 28 -19.28 -7.22 -1.91
C PHE A 28 -20.76 -7.52 -2.21
N PRO A 29 -21.72 -7.02 -1.42
CA PRO A 29 -23.14 -7.30 -1.62
C PRO A 29 -23.65 -6.93 -3.02
N SER A 30 -23.05 -5.91 -3.63
CA SER A 30 -23.44 -5.35 -4.93
C SER A 30 -22.64 -5.89 -6.13
N SER A 31 -21.67 -6.78 -5.92
CA SER A 31 -20.81 -7.26 -7.02
C SER A 31 -20.40 -8.72 -6.87
N LYS A 32 -20.20 -9.41 -8.00
CA LYS A 32 -19.63 -10.77 -8.04
C LYS A 32 -18.10 -10.79 -7.84
N GLN A 33 -17.48 -9.66 -7.51
CA GLN A 33 -16.04 -9.58 -7.28
C GLN A 33 -15.70 -9.85 -5.83
N PHE A 34 -14.56 -10.50 -5.64
CA PHE A 34 -14.00 -10.81 -4.33
C PHE A 34 -12.74 -9.98 -4.11
N LEU A 35 -12.50 -9.60 -2.85
CA LEU A 35 -11.27 -8.98 -2.44
C LEU A 35 -10.54 -9.92 -1.48
N TYR A 36 -9.28 -10.21 -1.77
CA TYR A 36 -8.42 -10.91 -0.85
C TYR A 36 -7.93 -9.95 0.23
N CYS A 37 -8.18 -10.34 1.48
CA CYS A 37 -7.81 -9.61 2.67
C CYS A 37 -7.05 -10.51 3.63
N ASP A 38 -5.97 -9.97 4.20
CA ASP A 38 -5.29 -10.58 5.32
C ASP A 38 -6.10 -10.36 6.61
N ILE A 39 -6.28 -11.45 7.34
CA ILE A 39 -7.01 -11.56 8.61
C ILE A 39 -6.11 -12.12 9.72
N SER A 40 -4.80 -12.21 9.50
CA SER A 40 -3.84 -12.68 10.51
C SER A 40 -3.71 -11.77 11.73
N THR A 41 -4.27 -10.56 11.66
CA THR A 41 -4.27 -9.58 12.75
C THR A 41 -5.67 -9.11 13.07
N ASP A 42 -5.83 -8.34 14.15
CA ASP A 42 -7.12 -7.80 14.60
C ASP A 42 -7.82 -6.88 13.59
N LYS A 43 -7.13 -6.48 12.53
CA LYS A 43 -7.66 -5.63 11.46
C LYS A 43 -7.60 -6.37 10.13
N ILE A 44 -8.71 -6.31 9.41
CA ILE A 44 -8.81 -6.79 8.03
C ILE A 44 -8.00 -5.83 7.14
N ARG A 45 -7.02 -6.36 6.42
CA ARG A 45 -6.15 -5.58 5.53
C ARG A 45 -6.23 -6.12 4.10
N PRO A 46 -6.78 -5.36 3.13
CA PRO A 46 -6.76 -5.76 1.74
C PRO A 46 -5.34 -5.96 1.21
N TYR A 47 -5.14 -7.02 0.42
CA TYR A 47 -3.91 -7.18 -0.34
C TYR A 47 -3.84 -6.13 -1.46
N VAL A 48 -2.68 -5.51 -1.68
CA VAL A 48 -2.51 -4.49 -2.71
C VAL A 48 -1.66 -5.00 -3.87
N PRO A 49 -2.25 -5.17 -5.07
CA PRO A 49 -1.50 -5.58 -6.25
C PRO A 49 -0.44 -4.56 -6.65
N VAL A 50 0.63 -5.02 -7.29
CA VAL A 50 1.79 -4.18 -7.70
C VAL A 50 1.36 -2.85 -8.34
N SER A 51 0.42 -2.90 -9.28
CA SER A 51 -0.08 -1.75 -10.04
C SER A 51 -0.82 -0.69 -9.19
N PHE A 52 -1.22 -1.01 -7.97
CA PHE A 52 -1.95 -0.13 -7.06
C PHE A 52 -1.08 0.41 -5.91
N ARG A 53 0.07 -0.22 -5.60
CA ARG A 53 0.86 0.10 -4.39
C ARG A 53 1.31 1.57 -4.36
N LYS A 54 1.81 2.08 -5.49
CA LYS A 54 2.25 3.48 -5.61
C LYS A 54 1.09 4.47 -5.40
N LYS A 55 -0.08 4.19 -5.98
CA LYS A 55 -1.29 5.02 -5.80
C LYS A 55 -1.74 5.05 -4.33
N VAL A 56 -1.70 3.90 -3.65
CA VAL A 56 -2.02 3.81 -2.21
C VAL A 56 -1.03 4.63 -1.38
N PHE A 57 0.26 4.54 -1.70
CA PHE A 57 1.28 5.35 -1.03
C PHE A 57 1.03 6.85 -1.23
N ASP A 58 0.88 7.31 -2.47
CA ASP A 58 0.74 8.74 -2.78
C ASP A 58 -0.51 9.33 -2.11
N LEU A 59 -1.62 8.58 -2.09
CA LEU A 59 -2.86 8.97 -1.40
C LEU A 59 -2.67 9.14 0.11
N LEU A 60 -2.02 8.18 0.78
CA LEU A 60 -1.87 8.21 2.23
C LEU A 60 -0.73 9.13 2.69
N HIS A 61 0.30 9.31 1.87
CA HIS A 61 1.39 10.22 2.15
C HIS A 61 0.90 11.66 2.22
N GLY A 62 0.04 12.09 1.27
CA GLY A 62 -0.56 13.43 1.28
C GLY A 62 -1.45 13.70 2.50
N LEU A 63 -2.01 12.66 3.12
CA LEU A 63 -2.87 12.76 4.31
C LEU A 63 -2.11 12.75 5.64
N SER A 64 -0.85 12.29 5.65
CA SER A 64 -0.14 11.96 6.89
C SER A 64 0.69 13.12 7.47
N HIS A 65 0.69 14.32 6.87
CA HIS A 65 1.69 15.38 7.10
C HIS A 65 3.13 14.81 6.82
N PRO A 66 4.24 15.59 6.73
CA PRO A 66 5.52 15.11 6.22
C PRO A 66 6.21 14.21 7.27
N GLY A 67 5.81 12.95 7.30
CA GLY A 67 6.36 11.93 8.18
C GLY A 67 6.33 10.57 7.50
N MET A 68 7.50 10.09 7.07
CA MET A 68 7.62 8.76 6.48
C MET A 68 7.22 7.65 7.45
N LYS A 69 7.53 7.81 8.74
CA LYS A 69 7.12 6.87 9.79
C LYS A 69 5.60 6.82 9.91
N ALA A 70 4.95 7.97 10.04
CA ALA A 70 3.49 8.07 10.13
C ALA A 70 2.80 7.46 8.89
N THR A 71 3.31 7.77 7.69
CA THR A 71 2.81 7.20 6.44
C THR A 71 2.96 5.67 6.42
N THR A 72 4.13 5.17 6.80
CA THR A 72 4.42 3.72 6.85
C THR A 72 3.47 2.99 7.80
N ASP A 73 3.31 3.52 9.02
CA ASP A 73 2.47 2.92 10.05
C ASP A 73 0.99 2.94 9.62
N LEU A 74 0.53 4.02 8.98
CA LEU A 74 -0.82 4.13 8.45
C LEU A 74 -1.10 3.11 7.34
N ILE A 75 -0.16 2.95 6.41
CA ILE A 75 -0.26 1.97 5.32
C ILE A 75 -0.32 0.56 5.90
N LYS A 76 0.64 0.18 6.76
CA LYS A 76 0.73 -1.16 7.36
C LYS A 76 -0.48 -1.53 8.19
N LYS A 77 -1.13 -0.54 8.81
CA LYS A 77 -2.36 -0.74 9.57
C LYS A 77 -3.57 -1.06 8.69
N ARG A 78 -3.57 -0.60 7.44
CA ARG A 78 -4.74 -0.68 6.53
C ARG A 78 -4.58 -1.65 5.37
N PHE A 79 -3.36 -1.96 4.94
CA PHE A 79 -3.06 -2.71 3.73
C PHE A 79 -1.95 -3.72 3.93
N VAL A 80 -1.86 -4.70 3.03
CA VAL A 80 -0.77 -5.69 3.00
C VAL A 80 -0.27 -5.91 1.57
N TRP A 81 1.06 -6.06 1.39
CA TRP A 81 1.67 -6.57 0.17
C TRP A 81 3.12 -6.99 0.43
N SER A 82 3.71 -7.75 -0.50
CA SER A 82 5.08 -8.25 -0.42
C SER A 82 6.11 -7.12 -0.47
N LEU A 83 7.16 -7.19 0.35
CA LEU A 83 8.25 -6.18 0.36
C LEU A 83 7.82 -4.74 0.69
N MET A 84 6.66 -4.55 1.34
CA MET A 84 6.08 -3.25 1.66
C MET A 84 7.05 -2.21 2.24
N ASN A 85 7.87 -2.59 3.23
CA ASN A 85 8.81 -1.64 3.84
C ASN A 85 9.84 -1.13 2.82
N LYS A 86 10.29 -1.97 1.88
CA LYS A 86 11.29 -1.59 0.85
C LYS A 86 10.68 -0.59 -0.12
N ASP A 87 9.47 -0.86 -0.60
CA ASP A 87 8.74 0.01 -1.51
C ASP A 87 8.50 1.40 -0.90
N ILE A 88 7.99 1.43 0.32
CA ILE A 88 7.70 2.69 1.05
C ILE A 88 8.98 3.50 1.27
N GLN A 89 10.08 2.86 1.66
CA GLN A 89 11.36 3.55 1.83
C GLN A 89 11.91 4.12 0.52
N MET A 90 11.83 3.35 -0.56
CA MET A 90 12.26 3.78 -1.89
C MET A 90 11.46 4.99 -2.36
N TRP A 91 10.13 4.99 -2.22
CA TRP A 91 9.30 6.12 -2.60
C TRP A 91 9.50 7.34 -1.69
N GLY A 92 9.63 7.12 -0.37
CA GLY A 92 9.91 8.19 0.58
C GLY A 92 11.19 8.97 0.30
N LYS A 93 12.26 8.27 -0.12
CA LYS A 93 13.51 8.91 -0.53
C LYS A 93 13.33 9.83 -1.75
N CYS A 94 12.46 9.46 -2.68
CA CYS A 94 12.18 10.26 -3.88
C CYS A 94 11.39 11.54 -3.54
N PHE A 95 10.44 11.48 -2.60
CA PHE A 95 9.65 12.66 -2.19
C PHE A 95 10.44 13.75 -1.44
N LEU A 96 11.49 13.38 -0.71
CA LEU A 96 12.39 14.36 -0.09
C LEU A 96 13.08 15.24 -1.14
N ILE A 97 13.26 14.74 -2.37
CA ILE A 97 13.85 15.51 -3.47
C ILE A 97 12.83 16.52 -4.03
N THR A 98 11.56 16.15 -4.15
CA THR A 98 10.51 17.01 -4.71
C THR A 98 10.10 18.15 -3.77
N PHE A 99 10.06 17.91 -2.45
CA PHE A 99 9.67 18.93 -1.48
C PHE A 99 10.75 20.02 -1.32
N VAL A 100 12.04 19.66 -1.40
CA VAL A 100 13.15 20.63 -1.36
C VAL A 100 13.21 21.48 -2.62
N LEU A 101 12.78 20.95 -3.78
CA LEU A 101 12.67 21.74 -5.01
C LEU A 101 11.45 22.69 -4.98
N SER A 102 10.31 22.27 -4.43
CA SER A 102 9.12 23.14 -4.31
C SER A 102 9.28 24.29 -3.29
N LEU A 103 10.11 24.12 -2.26
CA LEU A 103 10.37 25.16 -1.25
C LEU A 103 11.43 26.18 -1.70
N ARG A 104 12.13 25.97 -2.83
CA ARG A 104 13.09 26.94 -3.38
C ARG A 104 12.50 27.92 -4.40
N PHE A 105 11.21 27.81 -4.73
CA PHE A 105 10.53 28.68 -5.69
C PHE A 105 9.46 29.62 -5.10
N THR A 106 9.30 29.66 -3.76
CA THR A 106 8.32 30.53 -3.08
C THR A 106 8.94 31.64 -2.22
N THR A 107 10.18 32.04 -2.51
CA THR A 107 10.79 33.25 -1.92
C THR A 107 11.54 34.08 -2.95
N VAL A 108 10.83 34.58 -3.98
CA VAL A 108 11.16 35.85 -4.66
C VAL A 108 9.85 36.47 -5.16
N THR A 109 9.22 37.30 -4.33
CA THR A 109 8.33 38.41 -4.73
C THR A 109 8.53 39.53 -3.74
#